data_AF-A0A132GQW8-F1
#
_entry.id   AF-A0A132GQW8-F1
#
_cell.length_a   1.000
_cell.length_b   1.000
_cell.length_c   1.000
_cell.angle_alpha   90.00
_cell.angle_beta   90.00
_cell.angle_gamma   90.00
#
_symmetry.space_group_name_H-M   'P 1'
#
loop_
_entity.id
_entity.type
_entity.pdbx_description
1 polymer ?
#
loop_
_entity_poly.entity_id
_entity_poly.type
_entity_poly.pdbx_seq_one_letter_code
_entity_poly.pdbx_strand_id
1 'polypeptide(L)' 'MKGTESFKQTIHSYLEQRASEDTLFAEKYHAVNRSIDDIVTY' A
#
# COMPACT_ATOMS: atom_id res chain seq x y z
N MET A 1 -7.16 13.09 -10.97
CA MET A 1 -6.06 12.27 -11.54
C MET A 1 -5.70 11.27 -10.47
N LYS A 2 -5.59 9.97 -10.77
CA LYS A 2 -5.00 9.04 -9.81
C LYS A 2 -3.52 9.45 -9.65
N GLY A 3 -2.97 9.43 -8.43
CA GLY A 3 -1.63 9.95 -8.12
C GLY A 3 -0.53 9.46 -9.07
N THR A 4 0.60 10.18 -9.11
CA THR A 4 1.71 9.85 -10.01
C THR A 4 2.27 8.46 -9.72
N GLU A 5 2.89 7.82 -10.73
CA GLU A 5 3.51 6.50 -10.53
C GLU A 5 4.54 6.51 -9.39
N SER A 6 5.32 7.59 -9.28
CA SER A 6 6.27 7.78 -8.17
C SER A 6 5.57 7.79 -6.82
N PHE A 7 4.42 8.47 -6.70
CA PHE A 7 3.64 8.49 -5.45
C PHE A 7 3.11 7.10 -5.09
N LYS A 8 2.56 6.37 -6.05
CA LYS A 8 2.08 4.99 -5.83
C LYS A 8 3.21 4.07 -5.37
N GLN A 9 4.39 4.19 -6.00
CA GLN A 9 5.58 3.43 -5.62
C GLN A 9 6.02 3.75 -4.19
N THR A 10 6.04 5.03 -3.80
CA THR A 10 6.36 5.43 -2.43
C THR A 10 5.39 4.83 -1.41
N ILE A 11 4.08 4.89 -1.68
CA ILE A 11 3.09 4.30 -0.79
C ILE A 11 3.25 2.77 -0.74
N HIS A 12 3.48 2.11 -1.88
CA HIS A 12 3.71 0.67 -1.92
C HIS A 12 4.89 0.26 -1.03
N SER A 13 6.05 0.87 -1.24
CA SER A 13 7.26 0.56 -0.47
C SER A 13 7.09 0.84 1.03
N TYR A 14 6.34 1.89 1.40
CA TYR A 14 6.02 2.16 2.81
C TYR A 14 5.15 1.05 3.41
N LEU A 15 4.10 0.62 2.70
CA LEU A 15 3.19 -0.43 3.18
C LEU A 15 3.92 -1.78 3.31
N GLU A 16 4.81 -2.11 2.37
CA GLU A 16 5.66 -3.30 2.44
C GLU A 16 6.61 -3.26 3.64
N GLN A 17 7.29 -2.13 3.87
CA GLN A 17 8.15 -1.97 5.04
C GLN A 17 7.34 -2.15 6.32
N ARG A 18 6.16 -1.53 6.42
CA ARG A 18 5.30 -1.67 7.60
C ARG A 18 4.83 -3.12 7.81
N ALA A 19 4.50 -3.84 6.74
CA ALA A 19 4.13 -5.25 6.82
C ALA A 19 5.31 -6.14 7.27
N SER A 20 6.55 -5.75 6.97
CA SER A 20 7.73 -6.47 7.48
C SER A 20 7.98 -6.28 8.98
N GLU A 21 7.58 -5.13 9.54
CA GLU A 21 7.85 -4.74 10.93
C GLU A 21 6.67 -5.06 11.87
N ASP A 22 5.43 -5.07 11.35
CA ASP A 22 4.20 -5.21 12.12
C ASP A 22 3.36 -6.39 11.59
N THR A 23 3.33 -7.49 12.36
CA THR A 23 2.64 -8.72 12.00
C THR A 23 1.12 -8.56 11.94
N LEU A 24 0.52 -7.78 12.83
CA LEU A 24 -0.93 -7.53 12.83
C LEU A 24 -1.33 -6.69 11.62
N PHE A 25 -0.48 -5.74 11.23
CA PHE A 25 -0.65 -4.99 10.01
C PHE A 25 -0.48 -5.89 8.78
N ALA A 26 0.54 -6.75 8.76
CA ALA A 26 0.82 -7.65 7.64
C ALA A 26 -0.38 -8.56 7.32
N GLU A 27 -1.02 -9.13 8.34
CA GLU A 27 -2.23 -9.95 8.18
C GLU A 27 -3.35 -9.17 7.48
N LYS A 28 -3.55 -7.90 7.84
CA LYS A 28 -4.55 -7.04 7.18
C LYS A 28 -4.12 -6.65 5.77
N TYR A 29 -2.85 -6.30 5.59
CA TYR A 29 -2.29 -5.89 4.31
C TYR A 29 -2.43 -7.00 3.26
N HIS A 30 -2.10 -8.25 3.60
CA HIS A 30 -2.26 -9.40 2.71
C HIS A 30 -3.71 -9.84 2.50
N ALA A 31 -4.61 -9.55 3.45
CA ALA A 31 -6.04 -9.83 3.30
C ALA A 31 -6.77 -8.82 2.39
N VAL A 32 -6.16 -7.65 2.11
CA VAL A 32 -6.76 -6.63 1.24
C VAL A 32 -6.59 -7.04 -0.23
N ASN A 33 -7.69 -7.45 -0.85
CA ASN A 33 -7.77 -7.67 -2.30
C ASN A 33 -8.17 -6.37 -3.04
N ARG A 34 -7.40 -5.30 -2.84
CA ARG A 34 -7.58 -4.02 -3.57
C ARG A 34 -6.23 -3.53 -4.08
N SER A 35 -6.21 -3.01 -5.30
CA SER A 35 -4.99 -2.42 -5.86
C SER A 35 -4.69 -1.08 -5.18
N ILE A 36 -3.42 -0.69 -5.18
CA ILE A 36 -3.02 0.65 -4.77
C ILE A 36 -3.69 1.74 -5.63
N ASP A 37 -4.05 1.42 -6.88
CA ASP A 37 -4.84 2.28 -7.77
C ASP A 37 -6.28 2.53 -7.30
N ASP A 38 -6.80 1.69 -6.42
CA ASP A 38 -8.15 1.83 -5.84
C ASP A 38 -8.10 2.58 -4.49
N ILE A 39 -6.91 2.70 -3.90
CA ILE A 39 -6.67 3.33 -2.60
C ILE A 39 -6.19 4.78 -2.79
N VAL A 40 -5.35 5.02 -3.80
CA VAL A 40 -4.80 6.34 -4.12
C VAL A 40 -5.79 7.15 -4.94
N THR A 41 -6.48 8.09 -4.29
CA THR A 41 -7.50 8.94 -4.93
C THR A 41 -7.00 10.31 -5.39
N TYR A 42 -5.77 10.70 -5.03
CA TYR A 42 -5.19 12.01 -5.35
C TYR A 42 -3.76 11.88 -5.87
#